data_AF-A0A2S6GMN4-F1
#
_entry.id   AF-A0A2S6GMN4-F1
#
_cell.length_a   1.000
_cell.length_b   1.000
_cell.length_c   1.000
_cell.angle_alpha   90.00
_cell.angle_beta   90.00
_cell.angle_gamma   90.00
#
_symmetry.space_group_name_H-M   'P 1'
#
loop_
_entity.id
_entity.type
_entity.pdbx_description
1 polymer ?
#
loop_
_entity_poly.entity_id
_entity_poly.type
_entity_poly.pdbx_seq_one_letter_code
_entity_poly.pdbx_strand_id
1 'polypeptide(L)'
;MLSSAEQAHFGITATGKSSELGSGRLCTWQVRGQEYTSILNVILYDSAGLKDLSDTLNKKPIASIGNRQTIQVINDVEKNCAVMMAVTDTTRVATQATVGVDVDKACEMALELARVVEPKLPRG
;
A
#
# COMPACT_ATOMS: atom_id res chain seq x y z
N MET A 1 -2.28 0.97 -12.32
CA MET A 1 -2.75 2.34 -11.97
C MET A 1 -4.22 2.27 -11.53
N LEU A 2 -4.67 3.19 -10.67
CA LEU A 2 -6.07 3.33 -10.29
C LEU A 2 -6.88 4.01 -11.41
N SER A 3 -8.08 3.51 -11.69
CA SER A 3 -9.07 4.15 -12.57
C SER A 3 -9.65 5.40 -11.91
N SER A 4 -10.32 6.25 -12.69
CA SER A 4 -10.95 7.47 -12.16
C SER A 4 -12.02 7.18 -11.09
N ALA A 5 -12.76 6.08 -11.22
CA ALA A 5 -13.78 5.69 -10.24
C ALA A 5 -13.14 5.27 -8.90
N GLU A 6 -12.05 4.50 -8.94
CA GLU A 6 -11.33 4.11 -7.73
C GLU A 6 -10.61 5.30 -7.11
N GLN A 7 -10.08 6.22 -7.93
CA GLN A 7 -9.52 7.48 -7.42
C GLN A 7 -10.59 8.30 -6.68
N ALA A 8 -11.79 8.45 -7.25
CA ALA A 8 -12.89 9.14 -6.61
C ALA A 8 -13.32 8.49 -5.29
N HIS A 9 -13.33 7.15 -5.22
CA HIS A 9 -13.62 6.39 -4.00
C HIS A 9 -12.66 6.73 -2.85
N PHE A 10 -11.37 6.93 -3.14
CA PHE A 10 -10.37 7.35 -2.16
C PHE A 10 -10.26 8.88 -1.99
N GLY A 11 -11.13 9.67 -2.62
CA GLY A 11 -11.05 11.14 -2.60
C GLY A 11 -9.82 11.70 -3.34
N ILE A 12 -9.18 10.90 -4.19
CA ILE A 12 -8.03 11.31 -5.00
C ILE A 12 -8.54 12.19 -6.15
N THR A 13 -8.11 13.46 -6.16
CA THR A 13 -8.49 14.43 -7.20
C THR A 13 -7.34 14.76 -8.16
N ALA A 14 -6.13 14.31 -7.87
CA ALA A 14 -4.93 14.57 -8.66
C ALA A 14 -4.33 13.26 -9.19
N THR A 15 -3.70 13.33 -10.36
CA THR A 15 -2.95 12.22 -10.93
C THR A 15 -1.82 11.80 -9.98
N GLY A 16 -1.64 10.49 -9.83
CA GLY A 16 -0.57 9.93 -9.01
C GLY A 16 0.80 10.31 -9.55
N LYS A 17 1.72 10.64 -8.64
CA LYS A 17 3.12 10.92 -8.96
C LYS A 17 3.88 9.61 -8.95
N SER A 18 4.42 9.23 -10.10
CA SER A 18 5.31 8.07 -10.20
C SER A 18 6.73 8.44 -9.80
N SER A 19 7.40 7.57 -9.07
CA SER A 19 8.82 7.69 -8.72
C SER A 19 9.44 6.31 -8.49
N GLU A 20 10.75 6.27 -8.29
CA GLU A 20 11.47 5.07 -7.88
C GLU A 20 11.76 5.12 -6.38
N LEU A 21 11.74 3.96 -5.72
CA LEU A 21 12.03 3.80 -4.29
C LEU A 21 12.89 2.55 -4.09
N GLY A 22 14.22 2.73 -4.04
CA GLY A 22 15.15 1.60 -4.02
C GLY A 22 14.99 0.76 -5.29
N SER A 23 14.69 -0.54 -5.13
CA SER A 23 14.36 -1.44 -6.25
C SER A 23 12.87 -1.47 -6.62
N GLY A 24 12.05 -0.64 -5.98
CA GLY A 24 10.61 -0.58 -6.19
C GLY A 24 10.17 0.58 -7.07
N ARG A 25 9.06 0.41 -7.78
CA ARG A 25 8.36 1.48 -8.51
C ARG A 25 7.16 1.93 -7.68
N LEU A 26 7.12 3.22 -7.38
CA LEU A 26 6.14 3.86 -6.50
C LEU A 26 5.18 4.73 -7.31
N CYS A 27 3.91 4.72 -6.93
CA CYS A 27 2.95 5.73 -7.30
C CYS A 27 2.32 6.31 -6.03
N THR A 28 2.40 7.63 -5.88
CA THR A 28 1.92 8.37 -4.71
C THR A 28 0.77 9.30 -5.07
N TRP A 29 -0.27 9.29 -4.26
CA TRP A 29 -1.39 10.22 -4.31
C TRP A 29 -1.48 11.00 -3.00
N GLN A 30 -1.83 12.28 -3.10
CA GLN A 30 -2.18 13.10 -1.95
C GLN A 30 -3.69 13.35 -1.98
N VAL A 31 -4.35 13.03 -0.88
CA VAL A 31 -5.79 13.22 -0.69
C VAL A 31 -5.97 14.34 0.32
N ARG A 32 -6.52 15.48 -0.13
CA ARG A 32 -6.76 16.63 0.74
C ARG A 32 -8.03 16.40 1.55
N GLY A 33 -7.88 16.15 2.85
CA GLY A 33 -8.98 16.15 3.81
C GLY A 33 -9.26 17.54 4.38
N GLN A 34 -10.29 17.65 5.21
CA GLN A 34 -10.62 18.90 5.91
C GLN A 34 -9.58 19.24 6.99
N GLU A 35 -9.11 18.24 7.73
CA GLU A 35 -8.18 18.44 8.86
C GLU A 35 -6.71 18.21 8.48
N TYR A 36 -6.42 17.23 7.62
CA TYR A 36 -5.07 16.89 7.20
C TYR A 36 -5.04 16.32 5.77
N THR A 37 -3.86 16.34 5.16
CA THR A 37 -3.62 15.67 3.88
C THR A 37 -3.22 14.22 4.14
N SER A 38 -3.95 13.29 3.56
CA SER A 38 -3.58 11.86 3.57
C SER A 38 -2.66 11.55 2.38
N ILE A 39 -1.75 10.60 2.58
CA ILE A 39 -0.82 10.14 1.54
C ILE A 39 -1.10 8.68 1.29
N LEU A 40 -1.30 8.33 0.02
CA LEU A 40 -1.51 6.95 -0.43
C LEU A 40 -0.39 6.56 -1.38
N ASN A 41 0.17 5.38 -1.15
CA ASN A 41 1.27 4.85 -1.93
C ASN A 41 0.92 3.45 -2.42
N VAL A 42 1.28 3.15 -3.67
CA VAL A 42 1.37 1.79 -4.19
C VAL A 42 2.79 1.59 -4.67
N ILE A 43 3.48 0.60 -4.10
CA ILE A 43 4.87 0.29 -4.42
C ILE A 43 4.91 -1.15 -4.94
N LEU A 44 5.48 -1.36 -6.12
CA LEU A 44 5.77 -2.67 -6.66
C LEU A 44 7.27 -2.93 -6.53
N TYR A 45 7.65 -3.96 -5.76
CA TYR A 45 9.03 -4.41 -5.63
C TYR A 45 9.25 -5.58 -6.58
N ASP A 46 9.89 -5.31 -7.72
CA ASP A 46 10.05 -6.30 -8.79
C ASP A 46 11.02 -7.44 -8.39
N SER A 47 11.94 -7.19 -7.44
CA SER A 47 13.02 -8.12 -7.03
C SER A 47 13.09 -8.43 -5.53
N ALA A 48 12.02 -8.17 -4.78
CA ALA A 48 11.94 -8.57 -3.37
C ALA A 48 10.53 -9.04 -3.00
N GLY A 49 10.42 -10.26 -2.47
CA GLY A 49 9.18 -10.91 -2.04
C GLY A 49 8.85 -10.66 -0.57
N LEU A 50 7.83 -11.36 -0.02
CA LEU A 50 7.46 -11.21 1.39
C LEU A 50 8.52 -11.76 2.37
N LYS A 51 9.35 -12.71 1.92
CA LYS A 51 10.41 -13.31 2.74
C LYS A 51 11.59 -12.36 2.97
N ASP A 52 11.73 -11.34 2.13
CA ASP A 52 12.80 -10.32 2.22
C ASP A 52 12.43 -9.14 3.14
N LEU A 53 11.29 -9.21 3.83
CA LEU A 53 10.89 -8.21 4.82
C LEU A 53 11.79 -8.32 6.06
N SER A 54 12.32 -7.18 6.52
CA SER A 54 13.14 -7.13 7.74
C SER A 54 12.36 -7.67 8.95
N ASP A 55 13.06 -8.44 9.80
CA ASP A 55 12.50 -8.98 11.04
C ASP A 55 12.23 -7.91 12.10
N THR A 56 12.82 -6.72 11.95
CA THR A 56 12.61 -5.59 12.86
C THR A 56 11.29 -4.86 12.60
N LEU A 57 10.58 -5.17 11.51
CA LEU A 57 9.29 -4.57 11.21
C LEU A 57 8.21 -5.09 12.16
N ASN A 58 7.32 -4.21 12.60
CA ASN A 58 6.10 -4.59 13.30
C ASN A 58 5.12 -5.23 12.30
N LYS A 59 5.36 -6.51 11.99
CA LYS A 59 4.65 -7.30 10.99
C LYS A 59 3.55 -8.16 11.62
N LYS A 60 2.36 -8.12 11.02
CA LYS A 60 1.20 -8.92 11.41
C LYS A 60 0.64 -9.62 10.17
N PRO A 61 0.72 -10.96 10.07
CA PRO A 61 -0.02 -11.69 9.06
C PRO A 61 -1.52 -11.39 9.19
N ILE A 62 -2.17 -11.12 8.06
CA ILE A 62 -3.61 -10.91 8.00
C ILE A 62 -4.23 -11.88 6.98
N ALA A 63 -5.56 -11.89 6.88
CA ALA A 63 -6.24 -12.71 5.89
C ALA A 63 -5.73 -12.38 4.48
N SER A 64 -5.59 -13.42 3.65
CA SER A 64 -5.22 -13.27 2.25
C SER A 64 -6.22 -12.38 1.52
N ILE A 65 -5.72 -11.55 0.60
CA ILE A 65 -6.54 -10.76 -0.30
C ILE A 65 -6.54 -11.49 -1.65
N GLY A 66 -7.72 -11.93 -2.07
CA GLY A 66 -7.82 -12.93 -3.14
C GLY A 66 -7.03 -14.19 -2.75
N ASN A 67 -6.12 -14.63 -3.62
CA ASN A 67 -5.26 -15.79 -3.36
C ASN A 67 -3.83 -15.40 -2.90
N ARG A 68 -3.61 -14.15 -2.49
CA ARG A 68 -2.28 -13.64 -2.15
C ARG A 68 -2.06 -13.61 -0.64
N GLN A 69 -1.00 -14.26 -0.19
CA GLN A 69 -0.53 -14.10 1.19
C GLN A 69 -0.31 -12.61 1.46
N THR A 70 -0.77 -12.16 2.63
CA THR A 70 -0.81 -10.75 2.97
C THR A 70 -0.27 -10.50 4.38
N ILE A 71 0.55 -9.46 4.53
CA ILE A 71 1.15 -9.03 5.80
C ILE A 71 0.87 -7.54 5.98
N GLN A 72 0.32 -7.15 7.12
CA GLN A 72 0.24 -5.76 7.54
C GLN A 72 1.52 -5.37 8.28
N VAL A 73 2.02 -4.16 8.02
CA VAL A 73 3.17 -3.57 8.70
C VAL A 73 2.76 -2.21 9.24
N ILE A 74 2.99 -1.97 10.52
CA ILE A 74 2.68 -0.69 11.18
C ILE A 74 4.00 0.03 11.47
N ASN A 75 4.09 1.31 11.10
CA ASN A 75 5.17 2.19 11.52
C ASN A 75 4.63 3.24 12.50
N ASP A 76 4.87 3.01 13.79
CA ASP A 76 4.40 3.90 14.86
C ASP A 76 5.15 5.24 14.90
N VAL A 77 6.36 5.31 14.34
CA VAL A 77 7.16 6.55 14.29
C VAL A 77 6.62 7.48 13.21
N GLU A 78 6.44 6.94 12.00
CA GLU A 78 5.92 7.70 10.85
C GLU A 78 4.39 7.79 10.81
N LYS A 79 3.71 7.17 11.78
CA LYS A 79 2.24 7.08 11.87
C LYS A 79 1.61 6.60 10.55
N ASN A 80 2.20 5.56 9.97
CA ASN A 80 1.74 4.99 8.71
C ASN A 80 1.54 3.48 8.81
N CYS A 81 0.76 2.97 7.86
CA CYS A 81 0.46 1.55 7.78
C CYS A 81 0.61 1.07 6.35
N ALA A 82 1.19 -0.10 6.17
CA ALA A 82 1.38 -0.74 4.89
C ALA A 82 0.78 -2.15 4.88
N VAL A 83 0.24 -2.56 3.73
CA VAL A 83 -0.23 -3.91 3.45
C VAL A 83 0.61 -4.48 2.31
N MET A 84 1.38 -5.51 2.63
CA MET A 84 2.28 -6.22 1.73
C MET A 84 1.58 -7.46 1.19
N MET A 85 1.47 -7.58 -0.13
CA MET A 85 0.87 -8.74 -0.81
C MET A 85 1.92 -9.45 -1.68
N ALA A 86 1.95 -10.78 -1.61
CA ALA A 86 2.79 -11.58 -2.48
C ALA A 86 2.32 -11.51 -3.95
N VAL A 87 3.23 -11.20 -4.87
CA VAL A 87 2.98 -11.31 -6.31
C VAL A 87 3.53 -12.62 -6.85
N THR A 88 4.80 -12.87 -6.58
CA THR A 88 5.54 -14.13 -6.78
C THR A 88 6.38 -14.38 -5.52
N ASP A 89 7.21 -15.41 -5.52
CA ASP A 89 8.16 -15.64 -4.42
C ASP A 89 9.19 -14.50 -4.25
N THR A 90 9.52 -13.79 -5.34
CA THR A 90 10.55 -12.73 -5.39
C THR A 90 9.98 -11.35 -5.70
N THR A 91 8.66 -11.20 -5.74
CA THR A 91 7.99 -9.94 -6.07
C THR A 91 6.85 -9.70 -5.10
N ARG A 92 6.73 -8.47 -4.58
CA ARG A 92 5.60 -8.06 -3.72
C ARG A 92 5.08 -6.68 -4.10
N VAL A 93 3.84 -6.42 -3.71
CA VAL A 93 3.26 -5.07 -3.73
C VAL A 93 3.02 -4.61 -2.31
N ALA A 94 3.35 -3.35 -2.03
CA ALA A 94 2.98 -2.64 -0.82
C ALA A 94 1.93 -1.59 -1.17
N THR A 95 0.79 -1.60 -0.49
CA THR A 95 -0.08 -0.43 -0.41
C THR A 95 0.16 0.23 0.94
N GLN A 96 0.35 1.53 0.97
CA GLN A 96 0.65 2.25 2.21
C GLN A 96 -0.23 3.49 2.29
N ALA A 97 -0.65 3.81 3.51
CA ALA A 97 -1.38 5.03 3.80
C ALA A 97 -0.79 5.75 5.02
N THR A 98 -0.89 7.08 4.98
CA THR A 98 -0.68 7.98 6.11
C THR A 98 -1.90 8.89 6.20
N VAL A 99 -2.51 8.95 7.38
CA VAL A 99 -3.79 9.63 7.61
C VAL A 99 -3.62 10.50 8.87
N GLY A 100 -2.87 11.60 8.75
CA GLY A 100 -2.47 12.42 9.90
C GLY A 100 -1.69 11.60 10.93
N VAL A 101 -2.19 11.54 12.16
CA VAL A 101 -1.64 10.71 13.26
C VAL A 101 -2.45 9.44 13.53
N ASP A 102 -3.52 9.22 12.77
CA ASP A 102 -4.47 8.11 12.96
C ASP A 102 -3.97 6.85 12.24
N VAL A 103 -3.27 6.01 12.99
CA VAL A 103 -2.67 4.77 12.48
C VAL A 103 -3.73 3.72 12.12
N ASP A 104 -4.83 3.66 12.88
CA ASP A 104 -5.91 2.70 12.62
C ASP A 104 -6.59 3.04 11.30
N LYS A 105 -6.89 4.33 11.07
CA LYS A 105 -7.44 4.78 9.80
C LYS A 105 -6.48 4.59 8.63
N ALA A 106 -5.19 4.78 8.86
CA ALA A 106 -4.17 4.45 7.87
C ALA A 106 -4.19 2.96 7.50
N CYS A 107 -4.33 2.05 8.48
CA CYS A 107 -4.40 0.62 8.19
C CYS A 107 -5.67 0.22 7.43
N GLU A 108 -6.82 0.80 7.80
CA GLU A 108 -8.07 0.60 7.04
C GLU A 108 -7.90 1.00 5.57
N MET A 109 -7.35 2.19 5.35
CA MET A 109 -7.18 2.76 4.01
C MET A 109 -6.15 2.00 3.17
N ALA A 110 -5.03 1.57 3.79
CA ALA A 110 -4.03 0.73 3.13
C ALA A 110 -4.60 -0.64 2.73
N LEU A 111 -5.42 -1.25 3.59
CA LEU A 111 -6.10 -2.52 3.33
C LEU A 111 -7.13 -2.41 2.22
N GLU A 112 -7.91 -1.32 2.20
CA GLU A 112 -8.86 -1.05 1.13
C GLU A 112 -8.16 -0.84 -0.21
N LEU A 113 -7.08 -0.05 -0.21
CA LEU A 113 -6.25 0.14 -1.40
C LEU A 113 -5.65 -1.19 -1.89
N ALA A 114 -5.25 -2.08 -0.98
CA ALA A 114 -4.77 -3.41 -1.33
C ALA A 114 -5.83 -4.23 -2.08
N ARG A 115 -7.09 -4.20 -1.62
CA ARG A 115 -8.21 -4.90 -2.27
C ARG A 115 -8.48 -4.39 -3.68
N VAL A 116 -8.36 -3.08 -3.89
CA VAL A 116 -8.52 -2.45 -5.21
C VAL A 116 -7.35 -2.78 -6.14
N VAL A 117 -6.14 -2.88 -5.59
CA VAL A 117 -4.92 -3.16 -6.36
C VAL A 117 -4.81 -4.65 -6.73
N GLU A 118 -5.19 -5.57 -5.84
CA GLU A 118 -5.07 -7.03 -6.03
C GLU A 118 -5.48 -7.51 -7.42
N PRO A 119 -6.69 -7.19 -7.94
CA PRO A 119 -7.15 -7.75 -9.22
C PRO A 119 -6.33 -7.25 -10.42
N LYS A 120 -5.54 -6.19 -10.26
CA LYS A 120 -4.71 -5.58 -11.31
C LYS A 120 -3.29 -6.12 -11.34
N LEU A 121 -2.92 -6.93 -10.35
CA LEU A 121 -1.58 -7.49 -10.26
C LEU A 121 -1.45 -8.66 -11.22
N PRO A 122 -0.27 -8.86 -11.85
CA PRO A 122 -0.02 -10.03 -12.68
C PRO A 122 -0.38 -11.31 -11.92
N ARG A 123 -1.09 -12.21 -12.59
CA ARG A 123 -1.24 -13.59 -12.12
C ARG A 123 0.08 -14.28 -12.47
N GLY A 124 0.78 -14.76 -11.44
CA GLY A 124 2.00 -15.55 -11.61
C GLY A 124 1.70 -16.91 -12.23
#